data_AF-A0A9D7RLJ1-F1
#
_entry.id   AF-A0A9D7RLJ1-F1
#
_cell.length_a   1.000
_cell.length_b   1.000
_cell.length_c   1.000
_cell.angle_alpha   90.00
_cell.angle_beta   90.00
_cell.angle_gamma   90.00
#
_symmetry.space_group_name_H-M   'P 1'
#
loop_
_entity.id
_entity.type
_entity.pdbx_description
1 polymer ?
#
loop_
_entity_poly.entity_id
_entity_poly.type
_entity_poly.pdbx_seq_one_letter_code
_entity_poly.pdbx_strand_id
1 'polypeptide(L)'
;MSYCRFSSMDGRCEVYCYEPVYGGFVTHVAVNRVTFKSDLPPEVTFGPEHCEAWLARHRVVSAMLAEAKRTSIGLPHDGETLQDEDAAAAADRLEYLKGLGYIVPQEAIDCLRDETREAA
;
A
#
# COMPACT_ATOMS: atom_id res chain seq x y z
N MET A 1 10.43 5.17 8.79
CA MET A 1 9.08 4.56 8.99
C MET A 1 8.58 3.86 7.71
N SER A 2 7.52 3.03 7.72
CA SER A 2 6.86 2.51 6.49
C SER A 2 5.39 2.91 6.50
N TYR A 3 4.95 3.56 5.41
CA TYR A 3 3.63 4.17 5.27
C TYR A 3 2.61 3.22 4.65
N CYS A 4 3.06 2.44 3.67
CA CYS A 4 2.29 1.35 3.07
C CYS A 4 3.26 0.29 2.55
N ARG A 5 2.76 -0.91 2.25
CA ARG A 5 3.53 -2.02 1.69
C ARG A 5 2.68 -2.75 0.66
N PHE A 6 3.29 -3.59 -0.18
CA PHE A 6 2.52 -4.45 -1.09
C PHE A 6 1.51 -5.37 -0.38
N SER A 7 1.74 -5.70 0.90
CA SER A 7 0.79 -6.48 1.71
C SER A 7 -0.36 -5.66 2.30
N SER A 8 -0.31 -4.32 2.23
CA SER A 8 -1.40 -3.45 2.68
C SER A 8 -2.67 -3.69 1.84
N MET A 9 -3.84 -3.36 2.39
CA MET A 9 -5.14 -3.51 1.73
C MET A 9 -5.42 -4.94 1.21
N ASP A 10 -5.10 -5.96 2.01
CA ASP A 10 -5.21 -7.38 1.64
C ASP A 10 -4.38 -7.76 0.41
N GLY A 11 -3.20 -7.15 0.23
CA GLY A 11 -2.32 -7.44 -0.90
C GLY A 11 -2.67 -6.71 -2.20
N ARG A 12 -3.62 -5.75 -2.15
CA ARG A 12 -4.03 -4.93 -3.31
C ARG A 12 -3.20 -3.67 -3.49
N CYS A 13 -2.42 -3.27 -2.48
CA CYS A 13 -1.56 -2.08 -2.56
C CYS A 13 -0.47 -2.28 -3.62
N GLU A 14 -0.35 -1.32 -4.54
CA GLU A 14 0.58 -1.39 -5.67
C GLU A 14 1.84 -0.57 -5.46
N VAL A 15 1.98 0.02 -4.28
CA VAL A 15 3.18 0.75 -3.88
C VAL A 15 3.70 0.25 -2.54
N TYR A 16 5.00 0.40 -2.34
CA TYR A 16 5.66 0.25 -1.04
C TYR A 16 6.45 1.52 -0.77
N CYS A 17 5.91 2.38 0.10
CA CYS A 17 6.54 3.62 0.54
C CYS A 17 7.09 3.50 1.97
N TYR A 18 8.33 3.91 2.14
CA TYR A 18 9.01 3.96 3.44
C TYR A 18 10.13 5.00 3.44
N GLU A 19 10.46 5.46 4.63
CA GLU A 19 11.61 6.32 4.91
C GLU A 19 12.80 5.42 5.30
N PRO A 20 13.87 5.34 4.47
CA PRO A 20 15.07 4.58 4.78
C PRO A 20 15.93 5.26 5.86
N VAL A 21 16.84 4.48 6.46
CA VAL A 21 17.73 4.95 7.54
C VAL A 21 18.71 6.06 7.15
N TYR A 22 18.95 6.25 5.85
CA TYR A 22 19.87 7.28 5.34
C TYR A 22 19.15 8.59 4.96
N GLY A 23 17.85 8.72 5.31
CA GLY A 23 17.04 9.90 5.04
C GLY A 23 16.34 9.86 3.68
N GLY A 24 15.38 10.77 3.51
CA GLY A 24 14.49 10.82 2.35
C GLY A 24 13.40 9.75 2.41
N PHE A 25 12.77 9.50 1.26
CA PHE A 25 11.64 8.58 1.12
C PHE A 25 11.83 7.73 -0.14
N VAL A 26 11.48 6.45 -0.05
CA VAL A 26 11.58 5.49 -1.17
C VAL A 26 10.21 4.91 -1.44
N THR A 27 9.78 4.98 -2.70
CA THR A 27 8.56 4.32 -3.19
C THR A 27 8.91 3.30 -4.25
N HIS A 28 8.64 2.02 -3.97
CA HIS A 28 8.65 0.97 -5.01
C HIS A 28 7.26 0.82 -5.62
N VAL A 29 7.18 0.78 -6.94
CA VAL A 29 5.94 0.55 -7.70
C VAL A 29 5.90 -0.91 -8.15
N ALA A 30 4.77 -1.57 -7.92
CA ALA A 30 4.57 -2.95 -8.35
C ALA A 30 4.55 -3.05 -9.89
N VAL A 31 4.97 -4.19 -10.43
CA VAL A 31 4.81 -4.51 -11.86
C VAL A 31 3.46 -5.20 -12.13
N ASN A 32 2.93 -5.89 -11.11
CA ASN A 32 1.76 -6.74 -11.25
C ASN A 32 0.67 -6.40 -10.23
N ARG A 33 -0.58 -6.38 -10.69
CA ARG A 33 -1.80 -6.29 -9.87
C ARG A 33 -2.24 -7.68 -9.43
N VAL A 34 -2.65 -7.79 -8.17
CA VAL A 34 -3.33 -8.97 -7.64
C VAL A 34 -4.82 -8.90 -7.99
N THR A 35 -5.34 -9.93 -8.64
CA THR A 35 -6.78 -10.09 -8.94
C THR A 35 -7.31 -11.36 -8.28
N PHE A 36 -8.20 -11.19 -7.31
CA PHE A 36 -8.87 -12.30 -6.63
C PHE A 36 -9.92 -12.96 -7.54
N LYS A 37 -10.14 -14.26 -7.35
CA LYS A 37 -11.15 -15.02 -8.12
C LYS A 37 -12.58 -14.71 -7.70
N SER A 38 -12.76 -14.22 -6.48
CA SER A 38 -14.05 -13.87 -5.88
C SER A 38 -13.88 -12.67 -4.96
N ASP A 39 -15.00 -12.07 -4.55
CA ASP A 39 -14.99 -10.95 -3.60
C ASP A 39 -14.33 -11.34 -2.28
N LEU A 40 -13.59 -10.39 -1.71
CA LEU A 40 -12.96 -10.56 -0.40
C LEU A 40 -14.02 -10.63 0.70
N PRO A 41 -13.79 -11.39 1.78
CA PRO A 41 -14.65 -11.35 2.95
C PRO A 41 -14.67 -9.92 3.55
N PRO A 42 -15.79 -9.51 4.18
CA PRO A 42 -15.91 -8.21 4.84
C PRO A 42 -14.75 -7.93 5.78
N GLU A 43 -14.36 -6.66 5.88
CA GLU A 43 -13.33 -6.23 6.81
C GLU A 43 -13.76 -6.47 8.26
N VAL A 44 -12.80 -6.92 9.07
CA VAL A 44 -12.95 -7.07 10.51
C VAL A 44 -11.91 -6.15 11.12
N THR A 45 -12.34 -5.23 11.98
CA THR A 45 -11.42 -4.34 12.70
C THR A 45 -10.63 -5.16 13.71
N PHE A 46 -9.31 -4.98 13.77
CA PHE A 46 -8.49 -5.61 14.79
C PHE A 46 -8.76 -4.98 16.15
N GLY A 47 -9.06 -5.82 17.15
CA GLY A 47 -9.31 -5.38 18.52
C GLY A 47 -9.37 -6.59 19.47
N PRO A 48 -9.26 -6.39 20.79
CA PRO A 48 -9.30 -7.47 21.77
C PRO A 48 -10.53 -8.38 21.62
N GLU A 49 -11.70 -7.79 21.39
CA GLU A 49 -12.98 -8.49 21.21
C GLU A 49 -13.15 -9.20 19.86
N HIS A 50 -12.32 -8.87 18.86
CA HIS A 50 -12.43 -9.37 17.50
C HIS A 50 -11.20 -10.12 17.01
N CYS A 51 -10.23 -10.38 17.90
CA CYS A 51 -8.96 -11.01 17.55
C CYS A 51 -9.14 -12.33 16.78
N GLU A 52 -10.00 -13.23 17.27
CA GLU A 52 -10.25 -14.52 16.59
C GLU A 52 -10.91 -14.35 15.22
N ALA A 53 -11.90 -13.46 15.11
CA ALA A 53 -12.57 -13.18 13.84
C ALA A 53 -11.62 -12.54 12.83
N TRP A 54 -10.76 -11.62 13.29
CA TRP A 54 -9.73 -10.99 12.48
C TRP A 54 -8.72 -12.02 11.96
N LEU A 55 -8.23 -12.92 12.84
CA LEU A 55 -7.32 -13.99 12.47
C LEU A 55 -7.95 -14.98 11.50
N ALA A 56 -9.22 -15.35 11.71
CA ALA A 56 -9.96 -16.22 10.81
C ALA A 56 -10.09 -15.58 9.42
N ARG A 57 -10.49 -14.29 9.34
CA ARG A 57 -10.52 -13.53 8.09
C ARG A 57 -9.15 -13.51 7.42
N HIS A 58 -8.10 -13.19 8.17
CA HIS A 58 -6.74 -13.09 7.64
C HIS A 58 -6.26 -14.41 7.00
N ARG A 59 -6.59 -15.56 7.61
CA ARG A 59 -6.30 -16.88 7.03
C ARG A 59 -7.02 -17.12 5.71
N VAL A 60 -8.30 -16.77 5.64
CA VAL A 60 -9.09 -16.90 4.40
C VAL A 60 -8.51 -16.02 3.29
N VAL A 61 -8.26 -14.74 3.58
CA VAL A 61 -7.67 -13.80 2.60
C VAL A 61 -6.29 -14.27 2.15
N SER A 62 -5.46 -14.79 3.06
CA SER A 62 -4.13 -15.33 2.72
C SER A 62 -4.22 -16.52 1.77
N ALA A 63 -5.18 -17.43 1.97
CA ALA A 63 -5.43 -18.53 1.05
C ALA A 63 -5.94 -18.04 -0.31
N MET A 64 -6.85 -17.06 -0.33
CA MET A 64 -7.32 -16.44 -1.57
C MET A 64 -6.19 -15.75 -2.34
N LEU A 65 -5.27 -15.10 -1.63
CA LEU A 65 -4.11 -14.42 -2.21
C LEU A 65 -3.12 -15.41 -2.85
N ALA A 66 -2.93 -16.58 -2.23
CA ALA A 66 -2.09 -17.63 -2.79
C ALA A 66 -2.61 -18.17 -4.13
N GLU A 67 -3.93 -18.13 -4.33
CA GLU A 67 -4.58 -18.54 -5.57
C GLU A 67 -4.87 -17.40 -6.56
N ALA A 68 -4.63 -16.15 -6.14
CA ALA A 68 -4.95 -14.97 -6.93
C ALA A 68 -4.09 -14.91 -8.20
N LYS A 69 -4.66 -14.33 -9.26
CA LYS A 69 -3.90 -14.07 -10.48
C LYS A 69 -3.06 -12.82 -10.31
N ARG A 70 -1.87 -12.83 -10.91
CA ARG A 70 -1.01 -11.66 -11.04
C ARG A 70 -0.95 -11.28 -12.51
N THR A 71 -1.37 -10.07 -12.83
CA THR A 71 -1.35 -9.54 -14.20
C THR A 71 -0.57 -8.24 -14.20
N SER A 72 0.12 -7.93 -15.30
CA SER A 72 0.79 -6.63 -15.45
C SER A 72 -0.21 -5.49 -15.22
N ILE A 73 0.23 -4.46 -14.51
CA ILE A 73 -0.59 -3.27 -14.24
C ILE A 73 -0.77 -2.46 -15.54
N GLY A 74 0.31 -2.30 -16.30
CA GLY A 74 0.32 -1.62 -17.59
C GLY A 74 0.32 -0.09 -17.47
N LEU A 75 0.74 0.45 -16.33
CA LEU A 75 0.80 1.88 -16.07
C LEU A 75 2.26 2.40 -16.20
N PRO A 76 2.47 3.72 -16.31
CA PRO A 76 3.76 4.29 -16.75
C PRO A 76 4.98 4.01 -15.86
N HIS A 77 4.79 3.70 -14.58
CA HIS A 77 5.86 3.54 -13.58
C HIS A 77 6.01 2.10 -13.07
N ASP A 78 5.46 1.12 -13.78
CA ASP A 78 5.49 -0.29 -13.35
C ASP A 78 6.93 -0.76 -13.07
N GLY A 79 7.18 -1.21 -11.83
CA GLY A 79 8.48 -1.72 -11.41
C GLY A 79 9.52 -0.66 -11.08
N GLU A 80 9.19 0.62 -11.18
CA GLU A 80 10.12 1.69 -10.84
C GLU A 80 10.36 1.77 -9.32
N THR A 81 11.54 2.31 -8.99
CA THR A 81 11.86 2.75 -7.64
C THR A 81 12.11 4.24 -7.68
N LEU A 82 11.32 4.96 -6.91
CA LEU A 82 11.27 6.41 -6.87
C LEU A 82 11.82 6.88 -5.52
N GLN A 83 12.50 8.02 -5.52
CA GLN A 83 13.09 8.62 -4.34
C GLN A 83 12.66 10.07 -4.25
N ASP A 84 12.26 10.48 -3.06
CA ASP A 84 11.79 11.84 -2.78
C ASP A 84 12.53 12.35 -1.52
N GLU A 85 12.83 13.64 -1.48
CA GLU A 85 13.73 14.24 -0.48
C GLU A 85 13.07 14.39 0.90
N ASP A 86 11.77 14.65 0.92
CA ASP A 86 10.99 14.93 2.13
C ASP A 86 9.58 14.32 2.06
N ALA A 87 8.86 14.39 3.18
CA ALA A 87 7.53 13.83 3.32
C ALA A 87 6.51 14.50 2.39
N ALA A 88 6.68 15.79 2.07
CA ALA A 88 5.77 16.52 1.20
C ALA A 88 5.89 16.03 -0.24
N ALA A 89 7.12 15.88 -0.74
CA ALA A 89 7.43 15.34 -2.05
C ALA A 89 7.00 13.88 -2.18
N ALA A 90 7.18 13.07 -1.12
CA ALA A 90 6.67 11.70 -1.09
C ALA A 90 5.14 11.65 -1.14
N ALA A 91 4.44 12.54 -0.44
CA ALA A 91 2.97 12.63 -0.49
C ALA A 91 2.48 13.03 -1.89
N ASP A 92 3.10 14.05 -2.51
CA ASP A 92 2.82 14.48 -3.88
C ASP A 92 3.04 13.32 -4.87
N ARG A 93 4.09 12.52 -4.67
CA ARG A 93 4.37 11.33 -5.47
C ARG A 93 3.25 10.29 -5.38
N LEU A 94 2.82 9.96 -4.17
CA LEU A 94 1.77 8.98 -3.94
C LEU A 94 0.42 9.45 -4.50
N GLU A 95 0.09 10.73 -4.37
CA GLU A 95 -1.09 11.34 -5.01
C GLU A 95 -1.01 11.26 -6.53
N TYR A 96 0.14 11.56 -7.11
CA TYR A 96 0.37 11.45 -8.56
C TYR A 96 0.18 10.00 -9.06
N LEU A 97 0.80 9.02 -8.42
CA LEU A 97 0.63 7.60 -8.77
C LEU A 97 -0.83 7.16 -8.64
N LYS A 98 -1.51 7.59 -7.58
CA LYS A 98 -2.94 7.32 -7.41
C LYS A 98 -3.77 7.94 -8.54
N GLY A 99 -3.45 9.17 -8.96
CA GLY A 99 -4.09 9.85 -10.09
C GLY A 99 -3.89 9.15 -11.44
N LEU A 100 -2.79 8.41 -11.61
CA LEU A 100 -2.55 7.56 -12.78
C LEU A 100 -3.36 6.24 -12.77
N GLY A 101 -3.94 5.87 -11.62
CA GLY A 101 -4.75 4.65 -11.47
C GLY A 101 -4.06 3.51 -10.71
N TYR A 102 -2.90 3.76 -10.09
CA TYR A 102 -2.32 2.82 -9.14
C TYR A 102 -3.17 2.74 -7.87
N ILE A 103 -3.25 1.55 -7.27
CA ILE A 103 -3.92 1.33 -5.99
C ILE A 103 -2.97 1.75 -4.87
N VAL A 104 -3.16 2.99 -4.40
CA VAL A 104 -2.40 3.61 -3.31
C VAL A 104 -3.34 3.85 -2.11
N PRO A 105 -2.99 3.38 -0.90
CA PRO A 105 -3.78 3.63 0.31
C PRO A 105 -3.83 5.13 0.60
N GLN A 106 -5.03 5.68 0.83
CA GLN A 106 -5.17 7.11 1.16
C GLN A 106 -4.47 7.45 2.49
N GLU A 107 -4.58 6.57 3.48
CA GLU A 107 -3.94 6.72 4.78
C GLU A 107 -2.42 6.95 4.68
N ALA A 108 -1.75 6.34 3.70
CA ALA A 108 -0.31 6.54 3.50
C ALA A 108 0.02 7.98 3.05
N ILE A 109 -0.82 8.56 2.21
CA ILE A 109 -0.70 9.97 1.79
C ILE A 109 -0.98 10.87 2.99
N ASP A 110 -2.06 10.60 3.72
CA ASP A 110 -2.47 11.41 4.87
C ASP A 110 -1.38 11.43 5.96
N CYS A 111 -0.77 10.28 6.28
CA CYS A 111 0.35 10.23 7.23
C CYS A 111 1.57 11.06 6.79
N LEU A 112 1.94 11.05 5.51
CA LEU A 112 3.05 11.88 5.00
C LEU A 112 2.71 13.38 5.08
N ARG A 113 1.45 13.74 4.82
CA ARG A 113 0.96 15.12 4.97
C ARG A 113 0.95 15.56 6.44
N ASP A 114 0.66 14.66 7.36
CA ASP A 114 0.73 14.92 8.81
C ASP A 114 2.17 15.22 9.22
N GLU A 115 3.13 14.37 8.83
CA GLU A 115 4.55 14.58 9.11
C GLU A 115 5.09 15.89 8.52
N THR A 116 4.65 16.25 7.32
CA THR A 116 5.00 17.54 6.70
C THR A 116 4.59 18.73 7.58
N ARG A 117 3.42 18.64 8.23
CA ARG A 117 2.91 19.70 9.11
C ARG A 117 3.64 19.75 10.45
N GLU A 118 4.08 18.61 10.96
CA GLU A 118 4.84 18.53 12.22
C GLU A 118 6.28 19.01 12.06
N ALA A 119 6.85 18.91 10.86
CA ALA A 119 8.20 19.37 10.55
C ALA A 119 8.31 20.87 10.21
N ALA A 120 7.18 21.58 10.09
CA ALA A 120 7.09 23.01 9.74
C ALA A 120 7.04 23.93 10.97
#